data_AF-A0A1S3HEY4-F1
#
_entry.id   AF-A0A1S3HEY4-F1
#
_cell.length_a   1.000
_cell.length_b   1.000
_cell.length_c   1.000
_cell.angle_alpha   90.00
_cell.angle_beta   90.00
_cell.angle_gamma   90.00
#
_symmetry.space_group_name_H-M   'P 1'
#
loop_
_entity.id
_entity.type
_entity.pdbx_description
1 polymer ?
#
loop_
_entity_poly.entity_id
_entity_poly.type
_entity_poly.pdbx_seq_one_letter_code
_entity_poly.pdbx_strand_id
1 'polypeptide(L)'
;CREFNVDCVVSFPEEGNYLALDLGGTNFRVLLIRLNGSEVSMRSKIFLVPNFIMTGTAEELFDHIAECISKFMHEEGIADQKLPLGFTFSFPCKQEGLARARLSQWTKGFKVSGVEGEDIVRLLHEAIERRDVSNARLVN
;
A
#
# COMPACT_ATOMS: atom_id res chain seq x y z
N CYS A 1 -1.77 -0.78 26.12
CA CYS A 1 -1.99 -0.99 24.67
C CYS A 1 -1.42 0.21 23.94
N ARG A 2 -0.24 0.07 23.32
CA ARG A 2 0.38 1.19 22.59
C ARG A 2 -0.21 1.22 21.18
N GLU A 3 -0.77 2.36 20.81
CA GLU A 3 -1.09 2.70 19.42
C GLU A 3 0.24 2.78 18.69
N PHE A 4 0.54 1.78 17.86
CA PHE A 4 1.68 1.85 16.96
C PHE A 4 1.18 2.37 15.61
N ASN A 5 1.94 3.27 15.01
CA ASN A 5 1.88 3.43 13.55
C ASN A 5 2.27 2.06 12.99
N VAL A 6 1.35 1.39 12.33
CA VAL A 6 1.62 0.04 11.84
C VAL A 6 2.50 0.16 10.61
N ASP A 7 3.79 -0.05 10.81
CA ASP A 7 4.64 -0.54 9.73
C ASP A 7 4.23 -2.01 9.53
N CYS A 8 3.36 -2.31 8.55
CA CYS A 8 3.18 -3.69 8.09
C CYS A 8 4.48 -4.06 7.35
N VAL A 9 5.54 -4.35 8.11
CA VAL A 9 6.83 -4.74 7.57
C VAL A 9 6.72 -6.19 7.15
N VAL A 10 6.53 -6.42 5.86
CA VAL A 10 6.84 -7.71 5.28
C VAL A 10 8.36 -7.80 5.14
N SER A 11 8.97 -8.84 5.69
CA SER A 11 10.40 -9.10 5.50
C SER A 11 10.66 -9.52 4.06
N PHE A 12 11.46 -8.75 3.34
CA PHE A 12 11.89 -9.09 1.98
C PHE A 12 13.14 -9.99 2.03
N PRO A 13 13.18 -11.11 1.29
CA PRO A 13 14.41 -11.89 1.09
C PRO A 13 15.57 -11.02 0.57
N GLU A 14 16.81 -11.46 0.82
CA GLU A 14 18.03 -10.69 0.51
C GLU A 14 18.27 -10.43 -0.99
N GLU A 15 17.55 -11.12 -1.88
CA GLU A 15 17.58 -10.92 -3.33
C GLU A 15 16.15 -10.87 -3.90
N GLY A 16 15.90 -10.00 -4.87
CA GLY A 16 14.61 -9.90 -5.56
C GLY A 16 14.13 -8.47 -5.82
N ASN A 17 12.99 -8.36 -6.50
CA ASN A 17 12.29 -7.11 -6.75
C ASN A 17 11.08 -7.02 -5.83
N TYR A 18 10.90 -5.87 -5.18
CA TYR A 18 9.85 -5.66 -4.18
C TYR A 18 9.16 -4.32 -4.39
N LEU A 19 7.87 -4.28 -4.10
CA LEU A 19 7.12 -3.03 -4.02
C LEU A 19 6.94 -2.64 -2.56
N ALA A 20 7.17 -1.36 -2.26
CA ALA A 20 6.77 -0.76 -0.99
C ALA A 20 5.81 0.39 -1.25
N LEU A 21 4.71 0.41 -0.51
CA LEU A 21 3.70 1.46 -0.57
C LEU A 21 3.72 2.27 0.71
N ASP A 22 3.58 3.58 0.61
CA ASP A 22 3.56 4.47 1.76
C ASP A 22 2.44 5.49 1.59
N LEU A 23 1.41 5.38 2.43
CA LEU A 23 0.29 6.31 2.46
C LEU A 23 0.50 7.36 3.57
N GLY A 24 0.89 8.56 3.14
CA GLY A 24 1.03 9.74 3.98
C GLY A 24 -0.28 10.52 4.15
N GLY A 25 -0.16 11.78 4.59
CA GLY A 25 -1.32 12.66 4.78
C GLY A 25 -1.91 13.22 3.48
N THR A 26 -1.08 13.53 2.49
CA THR A 26 -1.51 14.09 1.19
C THR A 26 -0.80 13.45 0.00
N ASN A 27 0.18 12.60 0.29
CA ASN A 27 1.05 11.95 -0.68
C ASN A 27 0.95 10.44 -0.50
N PHE A 28 0.82 9.74 -1.61
CA PHE A 28 0.97 8.31 -1.70
C PHE A 28 2.23 8.01 -2.49
N ARG A 29 3.11 7.18 -1.95
CA ARG A 29 4.38 6.84 -2.60
C ARG A 29 4.43 5.36 -2.92
N VAL A 30 4.83 5.05 -4.15
CA VAL A 30 5.15 3.69 -4.60
C VAL A 30 6.65 3.60 -4.81
N LEU A 31 7.29 2.57 -4.27
CA LEU A 31 8.71 2.31 -4.41
C LEU A 31 8.94 0.93 -5.03
N LEU A 32 9.84 0.85 -6.02
CA LEU A 32 10.43 -0.38 -6.49
C LEU A 32 11.82 -0.52 -5.88
N ILE A 33 12.02 -1.58 -5.11
CA ILE A 33 13.29 -1.95 -4.48
C ILE A 33 13.82 -3.15 -5.25
N ARG A 34 15.05 -3.08 -5.73
CA ARG A 34 15.74 -4.23 -6.34
C ARG A 34 16.96 -4.56 -5.50
N LEU A 35 16.99 -5.77 -4.97
CA LEU A 35 18.09 -6.34 -4.19
C LEU A 35 18.78 -7.39 -5.06
N ASN A 36 20.08 -7.24 -5.30
CA ASN A 36 20.90 -8.17 -6.05
C ASN A 36 22.23 -8.37 -5.32
N GLY A 37 22.22 -9.24 -4.30
CA GLY A 37 23.35 -9.45 -3.39
C GLY A 37 23.73 -8.14 -2.69
N SER A 38 24.92 -7.60 -2.99
CA SER A 38 25.40 -6.34 -2.41
C SER A 38 24.81 -5.09 -3.07
N GLU A 39 24.19 -5.21 -4.24
CA GLU A 39 23.64 -4.06 -4.96
C GLU A 39 22.18 -3.80 -4.59
N VAL A 40 21.90 -2.57 -4.18
CA VAL A 40 20.55 -2.09 -3.86
C VAL A 40 20.22 -0.92 -4.78
N SER A 41 19.13 -1.03 -5.53
CA SER A 41 18.59 0.08 -6.31
C SER A 41 17.14 0.37 -5.90
N MET A 42 16.80 1.65 -5.82
CA MET A 42 15.47 2.10 -5.44
C MET A 42 14.96 3.12 -6.45
N ARG A 43 13.74 2.90 -6.92
CA ARG A 43 12.99 3.85 -7.76
C ARG A 43 11.70 4.18 -7.03
N SER A 44 11.26 5.43 -7.07
CA SER A 44 10.02 5.80 -6.39
C SER A 44 9.27 6.87 -7.16
N LYS A 45 7.94 6.87 -6.99
CA LYS A 45 7.05 7.89 -7.51
C LYS A 45 6.07 8.31 -6.43
N ILE A 46 5.83 9.62 -6.35
CA ILE A 46 4.85 10.22 -5.44
C ILE A 46 3.62 10.59 -6.27
N PHE A 47 2.47 10.19 -5.77
CA PHE A 47 1.14 10.51 -6.26
C PHE A 47 0.43 11.38 -5.22
N LEU A 48 -0.26 12.41 -5.68
CA LEU A 48 -1.12 13.20 -4.79
C LEU A 48 -2.38 12.39 -4.47
N VAL A 49 -2.85 12.51 -3.23
CA VAL A 49 -4.17 12.01 -2.82
C VAL A 49 -5.11 13.21 -2.81
N PRO A 50 -6.04 13.32 -3.77
CA PRO A 50 -6.98 14.43 -3.82
C PRO A 50 -7.85 14.48 -2.55
N ASN A 51 -8.25 15.70 -2.13
CA ASN A 51 -9.10 15.86 -0.95
C ASN A 51 -10.42 15.06 -1.04
N PHE A 52 -11.03 14.99 -2.23
CA PHE A 52 -12.27 14.23 -2.41
C PHE A 52 -12.07 12.72 -2.19
N ILE A 53 -10.88 12.19 -2.46
CA ILE A 53 -10.50 10.80 -2.13
C ILE A 53 -10.30 10.67 -0.61
N MET A 54 -9.65 11.64 0.04
CA MET A 54 -9.41 11.62 1.49
C MET A 54 -10.70 11.66 2.33
N THR A 55 -11.81 12.14 1.76
CA THR A 55 -13.13 12.23 2.41
C THR A 55 -14.19 11.35 1.74
N GLY A 56 -13.78 10.47 0.83
CA GLY A 56 -14.68 9.64 0.04
C GLY A 56 -15.06 8.33 0.74
N THR A 57 -15.21 7.29 -0.07
CA THR A 57 -15.52 5.92 0.32
C THR A 57 -14.27 5.04 0.31
N ALA A 58 -14.32 3.91 1.02
CA ALA A 58 -13.28 2.90 1.01
C ALA A 58 -12.91 2.51 -0.43
N GLU A 59 -13.91 2.23 -1.26
CA GLU A 59 -13.71 1.87 -2.66
C GLU A 59 -12.90 2.93 -3.41
N GLU A 60 -13.29 4.20 -3.33
CA GLU A 60 -12.59 5.31 -4.00
C GLU A 60 -11.12 5.43 -3.57
N LEU A 61 -10.82 5.31 -2.27
CA LEU A 61 -9.44 5.39 -1.77
C LEU A 61 -8.59 4.22 -2.27
N PHE A 62 -9.05 2.99 -2.06
CA PHE A 62 -8.24 1.82 -2.38
C PHE A 62 -8.14 1.61 -3.89
N ASP A 63 -9.15 1.99 -4.67
CA ASP A 63 -9.07 2.02 -6.13
C ASP A 63 -8.06 3.05 -6.64
N HIS A 64 -8.01 4.26 -6.04
CA HIS A 64 -6.99 5.26 -6.37
C HIS A 64 -5.57 4.75 -6.08
N ILE A 65 -5.40 4.04 -4.96
CA ILE A 65 -4.12 3.39 -4.62
C ILE A 65 -3.75 2.34 -5.67
N ALA A 66 -4.68 1.44 -6.03
CA ALA A 66 -4.45 0.41 -7.05
C ALA A 66 -4.09 1.02 -8.41
N GLU A 67 -4.75 2.11 -8.81
CA GLU A 67 -4.44 2.84 -10.04
C GLU A 67 -3.02 3.46 -10.00
N CYS A 68 -2.61 4.03 -8.87
CA CYS A 68 -1.26 4.57 -8.70
C CYS A 68 -0.19 3.48 -8.83
N ILE A 69 -0.43 2.31 -8.24
CA ILE A 69 0.46 1.13 -8.37
C ILE A 69 0.57 0.71 -9.83
N SER A 70 -0.57 0.54 -10.52
CA SER A 70 -0.60 0.14 -11.93
C SER A 70 0.18 1.12 -12.81
N LYS A 71 -0.06 2.42 -12.68
CA LYS A 71 0.66 3.46 -13.43
C LYS A 71 2.17 3.38 -13.21
N PHE A 72 2.60 3.24 -11.97
CA PHE A 72 4.03 3.11 -11.65
C PHE A 72 4.64 1.83 -12.25
N MET A 73 3.96 0.69 -12.17
CA MET A 73 4.45 -0.57 -12.73
C MET A 73 4.57 -0.52 -14.25
N HIS A 74 3.62 0.13 -14.95
CA HIS A 74 3.70 0.35 -16.39
C HIS A 74 4.89 1.24 -16.78
N GLU A 75 5.10 2.35 -16.06
CA GLU A 75 6.21 3.28 -16.33
C GLU A 75 7.59 2.65 -16.10
N GLU A 76 7.72 1.78 -15.10
CA GLU A 76 8.97 1.07 -14.82
C GLU A 76 9.13 -0.22 -15.65
N GLY A 77 8.19 -0.53 -16.55
CA GLY A 77 8.27 -1.69 -17.45
C GLY A 77 8.15 -3.05 -16.74
N ILE A 78 7.45 -3.09 -15.60
CA ILE A 78 7.31 -4.27 -14.75
C ILE A 78 5.85 -4.70 -14.57
N ALA A 79 4.94 -4.20 -15.41
CA ALA A 79 3.51 -4.49 -15.34
C ALA A 79 3.19 -6.00 -15.41
N ASP A 80 4.02 -6.79 -16.08
CA ASP A 80 3.86 -8.25 -16.22
C ASP A 80 4.48 -9.07 -15.07
N GLN A 81 5.16 -8.42 -14.10
CA GLN A 81 5.91 -9.12 -13.05
C GLN A 81 5.11 -9.26 -11.76
N LYS A 82 5.04 -10.49 -11.24
CA LYS A 82 4.46 -10.79 -9.92
C LYS A 82 5.40 -10.38 -8.78
N LEU A 83 5.18 -9.20 -8.21
CA LEU A 83 6.05 -8.66 -7.16
C LEU A 83 5.42 -8.74 -5.76
N PRO A 84 6.19 -9.15 -4.75
CA PRO A 84 5.81 -9.01 -3.35
C PRO A 84 5.66 -7.53 -2.97
N LEU A 85 4.60 -7.21 -2.24
CA LEU A 85 4.27 -5.86 -1.83
C LEU A 85 4.20 -5.71 -0.32
N GLY A 86 4.89 -4.71 0.22
CA GLY A 86 4.73 -4.22 1.59
C GLY A 86 3.93 -2.92 1.63
N PHE A 87 3.10 -2.73 2.65
CA PHE A 87 2.26 -1.54 2.78
C PHE A 87 2.47 -0.84 4.12
N THR A 88 3.18 0.28 4.10
CA THR A 88 3.30 1.19 5.23
C THR A 88 2.05 2.05 5.33
N PHE A 89 1.19 1.72 6.29
CA PHE A 89 -0.06 2.41 6.53
C PHE A 89 0.01 3.16 7.86
N SER A 90 0.49 4.40 7.77
CA SER A 90 0.81 5.25 8.93
C SER A 90 -0.43 5.88 9.59
N PHE A 91 -1.42 5.07 9.94
CA PHE A 91 -2.62 5.44 10.69
C PHE A 91 -2.77 4.54 11.91
N PRO A 92 -3.45 5.01 12.97
CA PRO A 92 -3.72 4.18 14.15
C PRO A 92 -4.48 2.91 13.75
N CYS A 93 -3.82 1.76 13.87
CA CYS A 93 -4.42 0.46 13.56
C CYS A 93 -4.23 -0.51 14.72
N LYS A 94 -5.17 -1.45 14.84
CA LYS A 94 -5.03 -2.63 15.69
C LYS A 94 -4.50 -3.78 14.85
N GLN A 95 -3.24 -4.13 15.04
CA GLN A 95 -2.62 -5.26 14.37
C GLN A 95 -3.12 -6.57 14.99
N GLU A 96 -3.70 -7.45 14.18
CA GLU A 96 -4.28 -8.73 14.59
C GLU A 96 -3.54 -9.94 13.97
N GLY A 97 -2.45 -9.68 13.23
CA GLY A 97 -1.58 -10.66 12.58
C GLY A 97 -0.53 -9.95 11.71
N LEU A 98 0.38 -10.71 11.08
CA LEU A 98 1.40 -10.14 10.19
C LEU A 98 0.77 -9.41 8.98
N ALA A 99 -0.21 -10.05 8.35
CA ALA A 99 -0.95 -9.52 7.20
C ALA A 99 -2.41 -9.14 7.54
N ARG A 100 -2.67 -8.70 8.78
CA ARG A 100 -4.01 -8.27 9.20
C ARG A 100 -3.94 -7.10 10.16
N ALA A 101 -4.53 -5.97 9.76
CA ALA A 101 -4.57 -4.77 10.57
C ALA A 101 -5.92 -4.06 10.37
N ARG A 102 -6.62 -3.78 11.47
CA ARG A 102 -7.87 -3.01 11.43
C ARG A 102 -7.60 -1.54 11.71
N LEU A 103 -8.14 -0.64 10.89
CA LEU A 103 -8.05 0.79 11.18
C LEU A 103 -8.86 1.10 12.45
N SER A 104 -8.26 1.81 13.40
CA SER A 104 -8.95 2.26 14.62
C SER A 104 -9.67 3.58 14.39
N GLN A 105 -8.96 4.57 13.83
CA GLN A 105 -9.51 5.89 13.54
C GLN A 105 -8.66 6.60 12.49
N TRP A 106 -9.28 7.42 11.65
CA TRP A 106 -8.55 8.27 10.72
C TRP A 106 -7.82 9.43 11.41
N THR A 107 -6.71 9.85 10.81
CA THR A 107 -5.94 11.04 11.21
C THR A 107 -5.50 11.81 9.95
N LYS A 108 -4.71 12.87 10.11
CA LYS A 108 -4.10 13.62 8.98
C LYS A 108 -5.11 14.18 7.96
N GLY A 109 -6.35 14.43 8.40
CA GLY A 109 -7.42 14.97 7.55
C GLY A 109 -8.19 13.92 6.74
N PHE A 110 -7.82 12.64 6.80
CA PHE A 110 -8.64 11.56 6.24
C PHE A 110 -9.95 11.42 7.02
N LYS A 111 -11.03 11.14 6.29
CA LYS A 111 -12.36 10.80 6.81
C LYS A 111 -13.07 9.87 5.82
N VAL A 112 -12.40 8.78 5.45
CA VAL A 112 -12.91 7.86 4.43
C VAL A 112 -13.94 6.92 5.06
N SER A 113 -15.14 6.90 4.50
CA SER A 113 -16.24 6.07 4.98
C SER A 113 -16.03 4.59 4.65
N GLY A 114 -16.41 3.70 5.59
CA GLY A 114 -16.33 2.25 5.39
C GLY A 114 -14.94 1.63 5.60
N VAL A 115 -14.01 2.32 6.27
CA VAL A 115 -12.66 1.80 6.57
C VAL A 115 -12.38 1.64 8.06
N GLU A 116 -12.90 2.51 8.93
CA GLU A 116 -12.72 2.35 10.39
C GLU A 116 -13.37 1.05 10.87
N GLY A 117 -12.62 0.23 11.61
CA GLY A 117 -13.01 -1.11 12.05
C GLY A 117 -12.73 -2.23 11.03
N GLU A 118 -12.40 -1.90 9.78
CA GLU A 118 -12.16 -2.85 8.71
C GLU A 118 -10.69 -3.21 8.55
N ASP A 119 -10.45 -4.41 7.99
CA ASP A 119 -9.11 -4.91 7.68
C ASP A 119 -8.55 -4.23 6.43
N ILE A 120 -7.54 -3.38 6.63
CA ILE A 120 -6.93 -2.56 5.57
C ILE A 120 -6.18 -3.40 4.54
N VAL A 121 -5.65 -4.57 4.93
CA VAL A 121 -4.93 -5.46 4.01
C VAL A 121 -5.92 -6.12 3.06
N ARG A 122 -7.08 -6.56 3.59
CA ARG A 122 -8.19 -7.08 2.79
C ARG A 122 -8.69 -6.04 1.78
N LEU A 123 -8.96 -4.81 2.23
CA LEU A 123 -9.48 -3.75 1.35
C LEU A 123 -8.51 -3.41 0.21
N LEU A 124 -7.20 -3.36 0.50
CA LEU A 124 -6.18 -3.16 -0.54
C LEU A 124 -6.13 -4.35 -1.52
N HIS A 125 -6.18 -5.58 -1.02
CA HIS A 125 -6.18 -6.78 -1.85
C HIS A 125 -7.38 -6.79 -2.81
N GLU A 126 -8.58 -6.51 -2.31
CA GLU A 126 -9.80 -6.45 -3.12
C GLU A 126 -9.71 -5.37 -4.21
N ALA A 127 -9.10 -4.22 -3.92
CA ALA A 127 -8.91 -3.17 -4.93
C ALA A 127 -7.90 -3.55 -6.02
N ILE A 128 -6.79 -4.20 -5.64
CA ILE A 128 -5.79 -4.73 -6.57
C ILE A 128 -6.42 -5.78 -7.50
N GLU A 129 -7.26 -6.67 -6.94
CA GLU A 129 -8.00 -7.68 -7.72
C GLU A 129 -9.06 -7.05 -8.65
N ARG A 130 -9.87 -6.11 -8.15
CA ARG A 130 -10.91 -5.43 -8.95
C ARG A 130 -10.33 -4.70 -10.16
N ARG A 131 -9.17 -4.07 -10.01
CA ARG A 131 -8.51 -3.30 -11.06
C ARG A 131 -7.63 -4.12 -11.98
N ASP A 132 -7.64 -5.45 -11.82
CA ASP A 132 -6.78 -6.39 -12.56
C ASP A 132 -5.32 -5.95 -12.56
N VAL A 133 -4.84 -5.45 -11.42
CA VAL A 133 -3.39 -5.26 -11.19
C VAL A 133 -2.80 -6.63 -10.85
N SER A 134 -3.10 -7.64 -11.67
CA SER A 134 -2.96 -9.09 -11.43
C SER A 134 -1.52 -9.59 -11.25
N ASN A 135 -0.58 -8.65 -11.28
CA ASN A 135 0.84 -8.85 -11.06
C ASN A 135 1.36 -8.17 -9.77
N ALA A 136 0.55 -7.48 -8.98
CA ALA A 136 0.93 -7.12 -7.61
C ALA A 136 0.38 -8.16 -6.62
N ARG A 137 1.24 -8.82 -5.83
CA ARG A 137 0.79 -9.71 -4.76
C ARG A 137 1.19 -9.15 -3.40
N LEU A 138 0.20 -8.99 -2.52
CA LEU A 138 0.47 -8.87 -1.09
C LEU A 138 1.05 -10.21 -0.63
N VAL A 139 2.27 -10.17 -0.10
CA VAL A 139 2.93 -11.32 0.49
C VAL A 139 2.53 -11.40 1.95
N ASN A 140 2.01 -12.58 2.33
CA ASN A 140 1.60 -12.91 3.70
C ASN A 140 2.79 -13.26 4.58
#